data_AF-X0TVD9-F1
#
_entry.id   AF-X0TVD9-F1
#
_cell.length_a   1.000
_cell.length_b   1.000
_cell.length_c   1.000
_cell.angle_alpha   90.00
_cell.angle_beta   90.00
_cell.angle_gamma   90.00
#
_symmetry.space_group_name_H-M   'P 1'
#
loop_
_entity.id
_entity.type
_entity.pdbx_description
1 polymer ?
#
loop_
_entity_poly.entity_id
_entity_poly.type
_entity_poly.pdbx_seq_one_letter_code
_entity_poly.pdbx_strand_id
1 'polypeptide(L)'
;FTKNAVIAAGLKVINAENGVVLNSTPLNKKSDEEILDKYIEMAEQAGPKASIIALTMDKNGVPQDIDTRVAIAAEIVQKAMEKGFDTQRLFIDPIILPVKVPNAQVQPGNILAAMDQIKFLADPAPHMTIGLSNLSQGATERSLINRVFLAMAISHGLDSAIVDVLDKKLMNVVATAEMLMNKQIYSDSFLKAYAAANRA
;
A
#
# COMPACT_ATOMS: atom_id res chain seq x y z
N PHE A 1 -15.07 9.62 5.92
CA PHE A 1 -14.42 8.68 4.99
C PHE A 1 -14.63 9.13 3.55
N THR A 2 -13.70 8.75 2.68
CA THR A 2 -13.38 9.29 1.34
C THR A 2 -14.60 9.80 0.55
N LYS A 3 -14.49 11.02 0.00
CA LYS A 3 -15.52 11.63 -0.85
C LYS A 3 -15.21 11.30 -2.31
N ASN A 4 -15.93 10.36 -2.91
CA ASN A 4 -15.74 9.97 -4.32
C ASN A 4 -15.78 11.18 -5.26
N ALA A 5 -16.63 12.16 -4.95
CA ALA A 5 -16.72 13.42 -5.70
C ALA A 5 -15.40 14.22 -5.72
N VAL A 6 -14.58 14.14 -4.67
CA VAL A 6 -13.27 14.83 -4.61
C VAL A 6 -12.25 14.14 -5.51
N ILE A 7 -12.21 12.80 -5.49
CA ILE A 7 -11.33 12.04 -6.40
C ILE A 7 -11.75 12.28 -7.85
N ALA A 8 -13.05 12.17 -8.15
CA ALA A 8 -13.57 12.45 -9.49
C ALA A 8 -13.26 13.89 -9.96
N ALA A 9 -13.33 14.88 -9.06
CA ALA A 9 -12.95 16.25 -9.39
C ALA A 9 -11.45 16.39 -9.69
N GLY A 10 -10.57 15.71 -8.94
CA GLY A 10 -9.14 15.67 -9.20
C GLY A 10 -8.78 15.03 -10.54
N LEU A 11 -9.46 13.92 -10.88
CA LEU A 11 -9.25 13.22 -12.15
C LEU A 11 -9.62 14.07 -13.39
N LYS A 12 -10.52 15.06 -13.24
CA LYS A 12 -10.88 15.97 -14.34
C LYS A 12 -9.79 16.99 -14.67
N VAL A 13 -8.86 17.25 -13.75
CA VAL A 13 -7.88 18.34 -13.88
C VAL A 13 -6.43 17.86 -13.94
N ILE A 14 -6.16 16.62 -13.52
CA ILE A 14 -4.81 16.05 -13.56
C ILE A 14 -4.48 15.52 -14.96
N ASN A 15 -3.22 15.63 -15.36
CA ASN A 15 -2.72 14.88 -16.50
C ASN A 15 -2.39 13.44 -16.07
N ALA A 16 -3.33 12.52 -16.27
CA ALA A 16 -3.17 11.11 -15.94
C ALA A 16 -2.20 10.35 -16.85
N GLU A 17 -1.72 10.94 -17.95
CA GLU A 17 -0.70 10.33 -18.82
C GLU A 17 0.65 10.14 -18.13
N ASN A 18 0.89 10.90 -17.04
CA ASN A 18 2.06 10.74 -16.16
C ASN A 18 1.83 9.70 -15.05
N GLY A 19 0.66 9.06 -15.02
CA GLY A 19 0.21 8.18 -13.95
C GLY A 19 -0.56 8.91 -12.86
N VAL A 20 -1.52 8.22 -12.26
CA VAL A 20 -2.33 8.74 -11.14
C VAL A 20 -2.70 7.58 -10.21
N VAL A 21 -2.68 7.82 -8.91
CA VAL A 21 -3.07 6.81 -7.91
C VAL A 21 -4.30 7.29 -7.14
N LEU A 22 -5.38 6.53 -7.21
CA LEU A 22 -6.61 6.79 -6.47
C LEU A 22 -6.47 6.22 -5.05
N ASN A 23 -6.27 7.10 -4.07
CA ASN A 23 -6.12 6.74 -2.66
C ASN A 23 -7.33 7.20 -1.83
N SER A 24 -8.20 6.33 -1.36
CA SER A 24 -8.28 4.87 -1.53
C SER A 24 -9.73 4.41 -1.45
N THR A 25 -9.99 3.15 -1.76
CA THR A 25 -11.30 2.49 -1.62
C THR A 25 -11.23 1.28 -0.68
N PRO A 26 -12.22 1.04 0.19
CA PRO A 26 -12.41 -0.28 0.79
C PRO A 26 -12.97 -1.26 -0.26
N LEU A 27 -13.10 -2.52 0.12
CA LEU A 27 -13.86 -3.52 -0.65
C LEU A 27 -15.33 -3.09 -0.81
N ASN A 28 -15.97 -2.75 0.31
CA ASN A 28 -17.33 -2.25 0.38
C ASN A 28 -17.54 -1.42 1.65
N LYS A 29 -18.67 -0.71 1.77
CA LYS A 29 -19.10 -0.06 3.01
C LYS A 29 -20.61 -0.11 3.17
N LYS A 30 -21.11 0.04 4.39
CA LYS A 30 -22.56 -0.03 4.70
C LYS A 30 -23.45 0.87 3.82
N SER A 31 -22.94 2.00 3.37
CA SER A 31 -23.67 2.96 2.54
C SER A 31 -23.42 2.83 1.04
N ASP A 32 -22.51 1.94 0.62
CA ASP A 32 -22.12 1.76 -0.78
C ASP A 32 -21.41 0.41 -0.96
N GLU A 33 -22.15 -0.62 -1.37
CA GLU A 33 -21.60 -1.96 -1.57
C GLU A 33 -20.72 -2.06 -2.84
N GLU A 34 -20.90 -1.13 -3.78
CA GLU A 34 -20.22 -1.10 -5.09
C GLU A 34 -19.10 -0.05 -5.14
N ILE A 35 -18.58 0.39 -4.00
CA ILE A 35 -17.57 1.46 -3.98
C ILE A 35 -16.29 1.06 -4.70
N LEU A 36 -15.82 -0.19 -4.58
CA LEU A 36 -14.65 -0.67 -5.31
C LEU A 36 -14.88 -0.61 -6.82
N ASP A 37 -16.04 -1.08 -7.29
CA ASP A 37 -16.45 -1.05 -8.69
C ASP A 37 -16.38 0.37 -9.27
N LYS A 38 -16.89 1.36 -8.52
CA LYS A 38 -16.83 2.78 -8.91
C LYS A 38 -15.39 3.30 -9.02
N TYR A 39 -14.47 2.83 -8.18
CA TYR A 39 -13.06 3.21 -8.27
C TYR A 39 -12.37 2.57 -9.46
N ILE A 40 -12.69 1.31 -9.75
CA ILE A 40 -12.21 0.61 -10.96
C ILE A 40 -12.66 1.37 -12.20
N GLU A 41 -13.94 1.73 -12.29
CA GLU A 41 -14.47 2.53 -13.40
C GLU A 41 -13.79 3.90 -13.53
N MET A 42 -13.59 4.62 -12.41
CA MET A 42 -12.87 5.91 -12.42
C MET A 42 -11.42 5.76 -12.89
N ALA A 43 -10.72 4.70 -12.48
CA ALA A 43 -9.34 4.45 -12.90
C ALA A 43 -9.28 4.06 -14.38
N GLU A 44 -10.19 3.22 -14.87
CA GLU A 44 -10.31 2.90 -16.30
C GLU A 44 -10.54 4.15 -17.16
N GLN A 45 -11.46 5.03 -16.73
CA GLN A 45 -11.72 6.30 -17.41
C GLN A 45 -10.51 7.25 -17.41
N ALA A 46 -9.68 7.20 -16.37
CA ALA A 46 -8.45 7.99 -16.28
C ALA A 46 -7.30 7.44 -17.15
N GLY A 47 -7.41 6.19 -17.62
CA GLY A 47 -6.49 5.58 -18.56
C GLY A 47 -5.55 4.52 -17.96
N PRO A 48 -4.71 3.88 -18.80
CA PRO A 48 -3.98 2.66 -18.46
C PRO A 48 -2.89 2.84 -17.39
N LYS A 49 -2.50 4.08 -17.07
CA LYS A 49 -1.53 4.40 -16.01
C LYS A 49 -2.19 4.82 -14.69
N ALA A 50 -3.52 4.78 -14.61
CA ALA A 50 -4.23 5.02 -13.38
C ALA A 50 -4.27 3.74 -12.53
N SER A 51 -3.91 3.87 -11.26
CA SER A 51 -3.84 2.78 -10.28
C SER A 51 -4.71 3.07 -9.08
N ILE A 52 -5.04 2.03 -8.30
CA ILE A 52 -5.93 2.13 -7.13
C ILE A 52 -5.21 1.62 -5.90
N ILE A 53 -5.31 2.35 -4.79
CA ILE A 53 -5.04 1.79 -3.46
C ILE A 53 -6.36 1.24 -2.91
N ALA A 54 -6.40 -0.07 -2.67
CA ALA A 54 -7.53 -0.78 -2.10
C ALA A 54 -7.20 -1.23 -0.67
N LEU A 55 -8.00 -0.78 0.28
CA LEU A 55 -7.83 -1.08 1.69
C LEU A 55 -8.42 -2.45 2.02
N THR A 56 -7.72 -3.27 2.80
CA THR A 56 -8.27 -4.53 3.34
C THR A 56 -9.28 -4.26 4.46
N MET A 57 -10.39 -3.62 4.11
CA MET A 57 -11.51 -3.25 4.96
C MET A 57 -12.80 -3.43 4.19
N ASP A 58 -13.82 -3.92 4.87
CA ASP A 58 -15.18 -4.09 4.35
C ASP A 58 -16.18 -3.27 5.19
N LYS A 59 -17.46 -3.54 5.02
CA LYS A 59 -18.57 -2.93 5.77
C LYS A 59 -18.54 -3.21 7.29
N ASN A 60 -17.77 -4.21 7.73
CA ASN A 60 -17.56 -4.54 9.14
C ASN A 60 -16.38 -3.78 9.75
N GLY A 61 -15.49 -3.24 8.92
CA GLY A 61 -14.38 -2.39 9.33
C GLY A 61 -13.02 -3.04 9.12
N VAL A 62 -12.02 -2.62 9.89
CA VAL A 62 -10.65 -3.12 9.76
C VAL A 62 -10.54 -4.47 10.50
N PRO A 63 -10.22 -5.58 9.81
CA PRO A 63 -10.06 -6.87 10.45
C PRO A 63 -8.88 -6.84 11.43
N GLN A 64 -8.91 -7.70 12.44
CA GLN A 64 -7.84 -7.79 13.45
C GLN A 64 -6.93 -9.01 13.22
N ASP A 65 -7.46 -10.04 12.55
CA ASP A 65 -6.79 -11.28 12.21
C ASP A 65 -6.24 -11.28 10.77
N ILE A 66 -5.40 -12.28 10.50
CA ILE A 66 -4.70 -12.45 9.22
C ILE A 66 -5.67 -12.97 8.16
N ASP A 67 -6.46 -14.00 8.47
CA ASP A 67 -7.29 -14.73 7.52
C ASP A 67 -8.37 -13.84 6.91
N THR A 68 -9.08 -13.06 7.73
CA THR A 68 -10.08 -12.10 7.25
C THR A 68 -9.44 -11.03 6.38
N ARG A 69 -8.22 -10.59 6.71
CA ARG A 69 -7.50 -9.59 5.90
C ARG A 69 -7.14 -10.14 4.52
N VAL A 70 -6.64 -11.37 4.47
CA VAL A 70 -6.31 -12.08 3.22
C VAL A 70 -7.57 -12.37 2.41
N ALA A 71 -8.68 -12.75 3.05
CA ALA A 71 -9.96 -12.97 2.39
C ALA A 71 -10.48 -11.69 1.72
N ILE A 72 -10.42 -10.55 2.41
CA ILE A 72 -10.81 -9.26 1.83
C ILE A 72 -9.88 -8.90 0.65
N ALA A 73 -8.57 -9.11 0.78
CA ALA A 73 -7.62 -8.88 -0.32
C ALA A 73 -7.93 -9.77 -1.53
N ALA A 74 -8.27 -11.05 -1.31
CA ALA A 74 -8.66 -11.98 -2.36
C ALA A 74 -9.92 -11.52 -3.09
N GLU A 75 -10.94 -11.05 -2.37
CA GLU A 75 -12.17 -10.52 -2.99
C GLU A 75 -11.90 -9.24 -3.80
N ILE A 76 -11.03 -8.36 -3.32
CA ILE A 76 -10.61 -7.15 -4.06
C ILE A 76 -9.92 -7.55 -5.38
N VAL A 77 -8.94 -8.46 -5.31
CA VAL A 77 -8.19 -8.94 -6.47
C VAL A 77 -9.13 -9.64 -7.47
N GLN A 78 -10.02 -10.50 -6.98
CA GLN A 78 -11.01 -11.18 -7.81
C GLN A 78 -11.91 -10.17 -8.55
N LYS A 79 -12.47 -9.19 -7.84
CA LYS A 79 -13.33 -8.15 -8.46
C LYS A 79 -12.58 -7.32 -9.50
N ALA A 80 -11.31 -6.99 -9.25
CA ALA A 80 -10.47 -6.31 -10.23
C ALA A 80 -10.30 -7.16 -11.50
N MET A 81 -9.94 -8.43 -11.36
CA MET A 81 -9.75 -9.36 -12.48
C MET A 81 -11.05 -9.59 -13.27
N GLU A 82 -12.19 -9.77 -12.59
CA GLU A 82 -13.51 -9.94 -13.23
C GLU A 82 -13.90 -8.74 -14.11
N LYS A 83 -13.46 -7.54 -13.74
CA LYS A 83 -13.66 -6.31 -14.53
C LYS A 83 -12.56 -6.05 -15.55
N GLY A 84 -11.58 -6.94 -15.67
CA GLY A 84 -10.43 -6.77 -16.55
C GLY A 84 -9.43 -5.69 -16.10
N PHE A 85 -9.48 -5.29 -14.82
CA PHE A 85 -8.51 -4.35 -14.25
C PHE A 85 -7.21 -5.09 -13.90
N ASP A 86 -6.11 -4.67 -14.51
CA ASP A 86 -4.79 -5.28 -14.31
C ASP A 86 -4.38 -5.26 -12.83
N THR A 87 -3.95 -6.42 -12.31
CA THR A 87 -3.48 -6.56 -10.93
C THR A 87 -2.22 -5.72 -10.68
N GLN A 88 -1.41 -5.43 -11.70
CA GLN A 88 -0.28 -4.49 -11.58
C GLN A 88 -0.71 -3.03 -11.38
N ARG A 89 -1.99 -2.70 -11.59
CA ARG A 89 -2.55 -1.37 -11.29
C ARG A 89 -3.22 -1.31 -9.92
N LEU A 90 -3.17 -2.40 -9.16
CA LEU A 90 -3.79 -2.54 -7.86
C LEU A 90 -2.74 -2.57 -6.75
N PHE A 91 -2.87 -1.65 -5.79
CA PHE A 91 -2.06 -1.59 -4.58
C PHE A 91 -2.94 -2.01 -3.40
N ILE A 92 -2.64 -3.14 -2.78
CA ILE A 92 -3.33 -3.60 -1.57
C ILE A 92 -2.69 -2.93 -0.35
N ASP A 93 -3.51 -2.23 0.45
CA ASP A 93 -3.11 -1.68 1.75
C ASP A 93 -3.73 -2.50 2.88
N PRO A 94 -2.92 -3.26 3.66
CA PRO A 94 -3.40 -4.07 4.75
C PRO A 94 -3.84 -3.24 5.98
N ILE A 95 -3.80 -1.91 5.94
CA ILE A 95 -4.20 -0.98 6.99
C ILE A 95 -3.45 -1.19 8.30
N ILE A 96 -2.40 -0.39 8.50
CA ILE A 96 -1.63 -0.42 9.74
C ILE A 96 -2.24 0.49 10.82
N LEU A 97 -2.51 -0.07 11.99
CA LEU A 97 -3.01 0.65 13.16
C LEU A 97 -1.85 1.15 14.04
N PRO A 98 -2.06 2.23 14.82
CA PRO A 98 -1.00 2.74 15.70
C PRO A 98 -0.65 1.74 16.81
N VAL A 99 0.64 1.40 16.99
CA VAL A 99 1.08 0.44 18.03
C VAL A 99 0.78 0.89 19.46
N LYS A 100 0.55 2.20 19.66
CA LYS A 100 0.24 2.76 20.98
C LYS A 100 -1.17 2.40 21.47
N VAL A 101 -2.09 2.04 20.57
CA VAL A 101 -3.45 1.69 21.01
C VAL A 101 -3.45 0.32 21.70
N PRO A 102 -4.31 0.10 22.70
CA PRO A 102 -4.38 -1.17 23.40
C PRO A 102 -4.56 -2.35 22.44
N ASN A 103 -3.81 -3.43 22.68
CA ASN A 103 -3.84 -4.67 21.90
C ASN A 103 -3.41 -4.57 20.43
N ALA A 104 -2.86 -3.44 19.97
CA ALA A 104 -2.40 -3.30 18.57
C ALA A 104 -0.96 -3.72 18.31
N GLN A 105 -0.17 -4.07 19.33
CA GLN A 105 1.23 -4.48 19.15
C GLN A 105 1.39 -5.80 18.39
N VAL A 106 0.33 -6.62 18.30
CA VAL A 106 0.30 -7.83 17.46
C VAL A 106 0.10 -7.51 15.97
N GLN A 107 -0.49 -6.34 15.66
CA GLN A 107 -0.87 -5.97 14.29
C GLN A 107 0.30 -5.92 13.30
N PRO A 108 1.49 -5.38 13.64
CA PRO A 108 2.65 -5.42 12.75
C PRO A 108 2.99 -6.84 12.26
N GLY A 109 3.00 -7.83 13.16
CA GLY A 109 3.25 -9.23 12.80
C GLY A 109 2.15 -9.82 11.92
N ASN A 110 0.88 -9.57 12.25
CA ASN A 110 -0.26 -10.02 11.45
C ASN A 110 -0.24 -9.42 10.03
N ILE A 111 0.16 -8.16 9.89
CA ILE A 111 0.26 -7.50 8.58
C ILE A 111 1.35 -8.15 7.73
N LEU A 112 2.53 -8.41 8.29
CA LEU A 112 3.62 -9.08 7.58
C LEU A 112 3.22 -10.48 7.12
N ALA A 113 2.55 -11.25 8.00
CA ALA A 113 2.03 -12.57 7.66
C ALA A 113 0.93 -12.52 6.57
N ALA A 114 0.08 -11.48 6.58
CA ALA A 114 -0.90 -11.26 5.52
C ALA A 114 -0.23 -10.92 4.18
N MET A 115 0.81 -10.06 4.18
CA MET A 115 1.57 -9.72 2.98
C MET A 115 2.17 -10.97 2.31
N ASP A 116 2.70 -11.90 3.11
CA ASP A 116 3.24 -13.17 2.61
C ASP A 116 2.22 -14.06 1.91
N GLN A 117 0.93 -13.93 2.24
CA GLN A 117 -0.15 -14.69 1.60
C GLN A 117 -0.72 -13.93 0.39
N ILE A 118 -0.90 -12.62 0.52
CA ILE A 118 -1.52 -11.76 -0.50
C ILE A 118 -0.74 -11.79 -1.82
N LYS A 119 0.60 -11.87 -1.75
CA LYS A 119 1.46 -11.94 -2.95
C LYS A 119 1.22 -13.16 -3.84
N PHE A 120 0.48 -14.18 -3.36
CA PHE A 120 0.16 -15.38 -4.12
C PHE A 120 -1.29 -15.40 -4.66
N LEU A 121 -2.05 -14.33 -4.46
CA LEU A 121 -3.46 -14.28 -4.89
C LEU A 121 -3.63 -14.15 -6.41
N ALA A 122 -2.62 -13.65 -7.12
CA ALA A 122 -2.62 -13.52 -8.57
C ALA A 122 -1.19 -13.60 -9.13
N ASP A 123 -1.08 -13.88 -10.42
CA ASP A 123 0.16 -13.80 -11.20
C ASP A 123 -0.11 -12.99 -12.49
N PRO A 124 0.46 -11.77 -12.63
CA PRO A 124 1.38 -11.13 -11.70
C PRO A 124 0.69 -10.63 -10.41
N ALA A 125 1.42 -10.67 -9.30
CA ALA A 125 0.90 -10.30 -7.98
C ALA A 125 0.58 -8.80 -7.87
N PRO A 126 -0.48 -8.40 -7.14
CA PRO A 126 -0.76 -6.99 -6.90
C PRO A 126 0.37 -6.34 -6.09
N HIS A 127 0.52 -5.02 -6.22
CA HIS A 127 1.45 -4.25 -5.40
C HIS A 127 1.00 -4.20 -3.94
N MET A 128 1.95 -4.05 -3.03
CA MET A 128 1.70 -3.93 -1.58
C MET A 128 2.12 -2.55 -1.10
N THR A 129 1.18 -1.82 -0.49
CA THR A 129 1.43 -0.47 0.03
C THR A 129 1.03 -0.31 1.49
N ILE A 130 1.64 0.64 2.20
CA ILE A 130 1.24 0.99 3.57
C ILE A 130 1.32 2.50 3.81
N GLY A 131 0.38 3.02 4.60
CA GLY A 131 0.51 4.31 5.28
C GLY A 131 1.43 4.22 6.50
N LEU A 132 2.76 4.23 6.30
CA LEU A 132 3.74 3.89 7.35
C LEU A 132 3.62 4.74 8.62
N SER A 133 3.36 6.04 8.50
CA SER A 133 3.30 6.95 9.64
C SER A 133 2.14 6.68 10.61
N ASN A 134 1.13 5.91 10.18
CA ASN A 134 0.00 5.51 11.02
C ASN A 134 0.47 4.58 12.15
N LEU A 135 1.41 3.69 11.85
CA LEU A 135 1.97 2.73 12.81
C LEU A 135 2.49 3.43 14.08
N SER A 136 3.21 4.53 13.91
CA SER A 136 3.85 5.24 15.01
C SER A 136 3.03 6.38 15.60
N GLN A 137 1.76 6.54 15.22
CA GLN A 137 0.95 7.67 15.68
C GLN A 137 0.84 7.69 17.22
N GLY A 138 1.21 8.84 17.80
CA GLY A 138 1.19 9.08 19.25
C GLY A 138 2.37 8.49 20.03
N ALA A 139 3.27 7.71 19.40
CA ALA A 139 4.50 7.24 20.03
C ALA A 139 5.56 8.35 20.10
N THR A 140 6.51 8.23 21.03
CA THR A 140 7.67 9.14 21.13
C THR A 140 8.69 8.84 20.02
N GLU A 141 9.08 7.58 19.88
CA GLU A 141 10.15 7.14 18.95
C GLU A 141 9.64 6.83 17.54
N ARG A 142 8.90 7.78 16.94
CA ARG A 142 8.16 7.53 15.68
C ARG A 142 9.05 7.11 14.53
N SER A 143 10.13 7.85 14.30
CA SER A 143 11.05 7.58 13.20
C SER A 143 11.73 6.21 13.35
N LEU A 144 12.08 5.80 14.58
CA LEU A 144 12.66 4.48 14.81
C LEU A 144 11.66 3.37 14.48
N ILE A 145 10.43 3.47 15.00
CA ILE A 145 9.35 2.51 14.73
C ILE A 145 9.10 2.37 13.22
N ASN A 146 8.96 3.50 12.53
CA ASN A 146 8.72 3.52 11.08
C ASN A 146 9.85 2.84 10.31
N ARG A 147 11.12 3.17 10.61
CA ARG A 147 12.29 2.62 9.91
C ARG A 147 12.41 1.11 10.10
N VAL A 148 12.28 0.64 11.33
CA VAL A 148 12.39 -0.80 11.64
C VAL A 148 11.28 -1.57 10.95
N PHE A 149 10.04 -1.10 11.06
CA PHE A 149 8.92 -1.78 10.42
C PHE A 149 9.03 -1.76 8.89
N LEU A 150 9.49 -0.67 8.29
CA LEU A 150 9.66 -0.58 6.84
C LEU A 150 10.67 -1.61 6.32
N ALA A 151 11.79 -1.82 7.01
CA ALA A 151 12.76 -2.85 6.66
C ALA A 151 12.14 -4.25 6.70
N MET A 152 11.36 -4.55 7.75
CA MET A 152 10.62 -5.82 7.87
C MET A 152 9.59 -5.96 6.75
N ALA A 153 8.78 -4.94 6.49
CA ALA A 153 7.76 -5.00 5.45
C ALA A 153 8.35 -5.23 4.05
N ILE A 154 9.49 -4.61 3.73
CA ILE A 154 10.19 -4.84 2.46
C ILE A 154 10.60 -6.32 2.31
N SER A 155 11.04 -6.99 3.38
CA SER A 155 11.39 -8.42 3.31
C SER A 155 10.17 -9.33 3.13
N HIS A 156 8.97 -8.86 3.46
CA HIS A 156 7.69 -9.55 3.26
C HIS A 156 6.97 -9.15 1.95
N GLY A 157 7.66 -8.46 1.04
CA GLY A 157 7.12 -8.14 -0.29
C GLY A 157 6.51 -6.76 -0.43
N LEU A 158 6.65 -5.87 0.56
CA LEU A 158 6.29 -4.46 0.38
C LEU A 158 7.14 -3.82 -0.73
N ASP A 159 6.47 -3.18 -1.68
CA ASP A 159 7.09 -2.49 -2.82
C ASP A 159 6.64 -1.03 -2.98
N SER A 160 5.67 -0.57 -2.19
CA SER A 160 5.28 0.84 -2.08
C SER A 160 5.03 1.24 -0.62
N ALA A 161 5.24 2.51 -0.28
CA ALA A 161 4.89 3.05 1.03
C ALA A 161 4.66 4.56 0.98
N ILE A 162 3.66 5.04 1.73
CA ILE A 162 3.45 6.46 1.99
C ILE A 162 4.27 6.83 3.22
N VAL A 163 5.37 7.56 3.00
CA VAL A 163 6.40 7.84 4.01
C VAL A 163 6.84 9.31 4.01
N ASP A 164 7.55 9.71 5.07
CA ASP A 164 8.30 10.96 5.08
C ASP A 164 9.64 10.77 4.37
N VAL A 165 9.69 11.17 3.10
CA VAL A 165 10.89 11.07 2.25
C VAL A 165 12.01 12.02 2.67
N LEU A 166 11.73 13.01 3.54
CA LEU A 166 12.76 13.92 4.06
C LEU A 166 13.54 13.28 5.23
N ASP A 167 13.04 12.18 5.79
CA ASP A 167 13.81 11.36 6.74
C ASP A 167 14.90 10.57 5.99
N LYS A 168 16.08 11.17 5.88
CA LYS A 168 17.25 10.55 5.23
C LYS A 168 17.62 9.19 5.82
N LYS A 169 17.42 8.97 7.12
CA LYS A 169 17.72 7.67 7.75
C LYS A 169 16.70 6.62 7.32
N LEU A 170 15.45 7.01 7.10
CA LEU A 170 14.43 6.14 6.53
C LEU A 170 14.74 5.77 5.08
N MET A 171 15.12 6.74 4.25
CA MET A 171 15.53 6.45 2.88
C MET A 171 16.78 5.56 2.80
N ASN A 172 17.74 5.72 3.72
CA ASN A 172 18.87 4.80 3.83
C ASN A 172 18.43 3.37 4.16
N VAL A 173 17.42 3.20 5.01
CA VAL A 173 16.87 1.88 5.33
C VAL A 173 16.22 1.24 4.11
N VAL A 174 15.46 2.00 3.30
CA VAL A 174 14.87 1.47 2.05
C VAL A 174 15.97 0.98 1.11
N ALA A 175 16.96 1.83 0.82
CA ALA A 175 18.07 1.48 -0.07
C ALA A 175 18.85 0.24 0.42
N THR A 176 19.06 0.15 1.74
CA THR A 176 19.77 -0.99 2.35
C THR A 176 18.92 -2.26 2.28
N ALA A 177 17.63 -2.18 2.59
CA ALA A 177 16.72 -3.32 2.56
C ALA A 177 16.56 -3.86 1.14
N GLU A 178 16.35 -3.00 0.14
CA GLU A 178 16.29 -3.42 -1.26
C GLU A 178 17.56 -4.11 -1.74
N MET A 179 18.73 -3.57 -1.39
CA MET A 179 20.02 -4.20 -1.68
C MET A 179 20.15 -5.58 -1.03
N LEU A 180 19.78 -5.72 0.25
CA LEU A 180 19.80 -7.00 0.96
C LEU A 180 18.80 -8.01 0.36
N MET A 181 17.69 -7.54 -0.20
CA MET A 181 16.71 -8.35 -0.92
C MET A 181 17.10 -8.62 -2.37
N ASN A 182 18.35 -8.31 -2.77
CA ASN A 182 18.86 -8.48 -4.13
C ASN A 182 18.05 -7.75 -5.22
N LYS A 183 17.37 -6.65 -4.85
CA LYS A 183 16.68 -5.75 -5.79
C LYS A 183 17.64 -4.71 -6.39
N GLN A 184 18.78 -4.48 -5.74
CA GLN A 184 19.84 -3.57 -6.17
C GLN A 184 21.20 -4.28 -6.06
N ILE A 185 22.08 -4.05 -7.04
CA ILE A 185 23.45 -4.59 -7.02
C ILE A 185 24.25 -3.86 -5.93
N TYR A 186 25.00 -4.63 -5.13
CA TYR A 186 25.87 -4.08 -4.10
C TYR A 186 26.95 -3.16 -4.70
N SER A 187 27.18 -2.03 -4.03
CA SER A 187 28.40 -1.23 -4.16
C SER A 187 28.69 -0.52 -2.83
N ASP A 188 29.94 -0.20 -2.55
CA ASP A 188 30.31 0.58 -1.36
C ASP A 188 29.58 1.94 -1.28
N SER A 189 29.13 2.44 -2.43
CA SER A 189 28.39 3.70 -2.57
C SER A 189 26.88 3.52 -2.83
N PHE A 190 26.28 2.38 -2.49
CA PHE A 190 24.89 2.07 -2.82
C PHE A 190 23.89 3.16 -2.38
N LEU A 191 24.11 3.82 -1.24
CA LEU A 191 23.28 4.94 -0.79
C LEU A 191 23.33 6.15 -1.75
N LYS A 192 24.50 6.46 -2.29
CA LYS A 192 24.67 7.56 -3.26
C LYS A 192 24.01 7.18 -4.59
N ALA A 193 24.19 5.94 -5.04
CA ALA A 193 23.58 5.44 -6.26
C ALA A 193 22.05 5.48 -6.18
N TYR A 194 21.48 5.00 -5.07
CA TYR A 194 20.04 5.02 -4.82
C TYR A 194 19.48 6.46 -4.82
N ALA A 195 20.15 7.38 -4.15
CA ALA A 195 19.73 8.78 -4.12
C ALA A 195 19.83 9.47 -5.49
N ALA A 196 20.78 9.08 -6.34
CA ALA A 196 20.91 9.61 -7.70
C ALA A 196 19.80 9.07 -8.62
N ALA A 197 19.47 7.78 -8.52
CA ALA A 197 18.42 7.15 -9.32
C ALA A 197 17.02 7.74 -9.04
N ASN A 198 16.75 8.14 -7.80
CA ASN A 198 15.45 8.70 -7.38
C ASN A 198 15.35 10.24 -7.49
N ARG A 199 16.33 10.89 -8.14
CA ARG A 199 16.32 12.34 -8.43
C ARG A 199 16.02 12.67 -9.90
N ALA A 200 15.97 11.65 -10.76
CA ALA A 200 15.62 11.77 -12.17
C ALA A 200 14.11 11.59 -12.35
#